data_AF-A0AAW8FW74-F1
#
_entry.id   AF-A0AAW8FW74-F1
#
_cell.length_a   1.000
_cell.length_b   1.000
_cell.length_c   1.000
_cell.angle_alpha   90.00
_cell.angle_beta   90.00
_cell.angle_gamma   90.00
#
_symmetry.space_group_name_H-M   'P 1'
#
loop_
_entity.id
_entity.type
_entity.pdbx_description
1 polymer ?
#
loop_
_entity_poly.entity_id
_entity_poly.type
_entity_poly.pdbx_seq_one_letter_code
_entity_poly.pdbx_strand_id
1 'polypeptide(L)'
;MMKNETIKNWIDQYSGQLLRRAVYLLSDKTEAEDIVQEVFISAFSSYQSFNGKSEPLTWLMAILKRKVADFYRDFNKTLEDCLEELPVRWKFPMKMYYLEEKKASEVSQEFDISTTNLWKILQRSRMQLRECLEFNWFAQS
;
A
#
# COMPACT_ATOMS: atom_id res chain seq x y z
N MET A 1 30.73 18.86 8.42
CA MET A 1 29.75 18.18 9.30
C MET A 1 29.82 16.70 9.00
N MET A 2 29.87 15.84 10.02
CA MET A 2 29.88 14.39 9.76
C MET A 2 28.51 13.94 9.27
N LYS A 3 28.48 12.95 8.36
CA LYS A 3 27.25 12.32 7.85
C LYS A 3 26.20 12.05 8.94
N ASN A 4 26.63 11.52 10.08
CA ASN A 4 25.75 11.17 11.21
C ASN A 4 25.08 12.40 11.82
N GLU A 5 25.80 13.51 11.97
CA GLU A 5 25.27 14.75 12.53
C GLU A 5 24.29 15.41 11.58
N THR A 6 24.58 15.38 10.27
CA THR A 6 23.67 15.91 9.25
C THR A 6 22.36 15.13 9.21
N ILE A 7 22.42 13.79 9.19
CA ILE A 7 21.21 12.97 9.20
C ILE A 7 20.42 13.16 10.50
N LYS A 8 21.09 13.25 11.66
CA LYS A 8 20.42 13.55 12.93
C LYS A 8 19.64 14.88 12.87
N ASN A 9 20.27 15.94 12.35
CA ASN A 9 19.60 17.23 12.16
C ASN A 9 18.38 17.09 11.23
N TRP A 10 18.51 16.34 10.13
CA TRP A 10 17.38 16.13 9.22
C TRP A 10 16.23 15.35 9.85
N ILE A 11 16.52 14.39 10.74
CA ILE A 11 15.49 13.69 11.52
C ILE A 11 14.72 14.72 12.36
N ASP A 12 15.42 15.54 13.13
CA ASP A 12 14.80 16.54 14.01
C ASP A 12 13.98 17.57 13.19
N GLN A 13 14.51 18.02 12.05
CA GLN A 13 13.91 19.09 11.25
C GLN A 13 12.75 18.63 10.35
N TYR A 14 12.81 17.40 9.81
CA TYR A 14 11.92 16.99 8.71
C TYR A 14 10.95 15.85 9.04
N SER A 15 11.13 15.12 10.15
CA SER A 15 10.25 13.99 10.50
C SER A 15 8.77 14.36 10.49
N GLY A 16 8.39 15.50 11.09
CA GLY A 16 6.99 15.92 11.12
C GLY A 16 6.39 16.21 9.73
N GLN A 17 7.18 16.75 8.80
CA GLN A 17 6.72 17.03 7.43
C GLN A 17 6.59 15.74 6.61
N LEU A 18 7.58 14.85 6.72
CA LEU A 18 7.56 13.56 6.06
C LEU A 18 6.41 12.70 6.58
N LEU A 19 6.19 12.66 7.90
CA LEU A 19 5.11 11.89 8.51
C LEU A 19 3.73 12.38 8.07
N ARG A 20 3.48 13.70 8.06
CA ARG A 20 2.21 14.22 7.52
C ARG A 20 1.98 13.82 6.07
N ARG A 21 3.03 13.84 5.25
CA ARG A 21 2.94 13.43 3.85
C ARG A 21 2.71 11.92 3.73
N ALA A 22 3.39 11.11 4.54
CA ALA A 22 3.26 9.66 4.57
C ALA A 22 1.86 9.23 5.01
N VAL A 23 1.32 9.82 6.08
CA VAL A 23 -0.06 9.57 6.56
C VAL A 23 -1.09 9.91 5.49
N TYR A 24 -0.92 11.03 4.78
CA TYR A 24 -1.81 11.36 3.66
C TYR A 24 -1.78 10.31 2.56
N LEU A 25 -0.63 9.67 2.33
CA LEU A 25 -0.46 8.68 1.26
C LEU A 25 -0.94 7.29 1.68
N LEU A 26 -0.63 6.84 2.90
CA LEU A 26 -0.85 5.47 3.38
C LEU A 26 -2.18 5.31 4.12
N SER A 27 -2.76 6.39 4.66
CA SER A 27 -3.96 6.40 5.50
C SER A 27 -3.86 5.63 6.83
N ASP A 28 -2.78 4.88 7.05
CA ASP A 28 -2.42 4.28 8.34
C ASP A 28 -1.23 5.04 8.96
N LYS A 29 -1.30 5.29 10.27
CA LYS A 29 -0.28 6.08 10.98
C LYS A 29 0.97 5.26 11.29
N THR A 30 0.82 4.00 11.69
CA THR A 30 1.93 3.12 12.06
C THR A 30 2.80 2.86 10.83
N GLU A 31 2.18 2.49 9.72
CA GLU A 31 2.86 2.28 8.43
C GLU A 31 3.59 3.55 7.96
N ALA A 32 2.97 4.71 8.17
CA ALA A 32 3.58 5.98 7.84
C ALA A 32 4.82 6.30 8.71
N GLU A 33 4.80 5.95 9.99
CA GLU A 33 5.95 6.11 10.88
C GLU A 33 7.11 5.20 10.46
N ASP A 34 6.84 3.95 10.12
CA ASP A 34 7.85 2.98 9.68
C ASP A 34 8.48 3.36 8.33
N ILE A 35 7.66 3.77 7.36
CA ILE A 35 8.15 4.27 6.08
C ILE A 35 9.04 5.51 6.26
N VAL A 36 8.72 6.41 7.18
CA VAL A 36 9.57 7.59 7.47
C VAL A 36 10.91 7.18 8.09
N GLN A 37 10.93 6.17 8.96
CA GLN A 37 12.19 5.62 9.48
C GLN A 37 13.04 5.04 8.34
N GLU A 38 12.44 4.28 7.43
CA GLU A 38 13.14 3.74 6.25
C GLU A 38 13.69 4.83 5.31
N VAL A 39 12.98 5.96 5.19
CA VAL A 39 13.46 7.13 4.43
C VAL A 39 14.79 7.62 5.00
N PHE A 40 14.89 7.78 6.32
CA PHE A 40 16.14 8.22 6.95
C PHE A 40 17.25 7.17 6.89
N ILE A 41 16.93 5.88 7.03
CA ILE A 41 17.90 4.78 6.84
C ILE A 41 18.43 4.77 5.40
N SER A 42 17.55 4.96 4.42
CA SER A 42 17.91 5.03 3.00
C SER A 42 18.73 6.29 2.69
N ALA A 43 18.36 7.42 3.28
CA ALA A 43 19.08 8.69 3.17
C ALA A 43 20.48 8.57 3.79
N PHE A 44 20.61 7.91 4.94
CA PHE A 44 21.89 7.60 5.54
C PHE A 44 22.71 6.74 4.59
N SER A 45 22.20 5.58 4.15
CA SER A 45 22.95 4.66 3.28
C SER A 45 23.39 5.32 1.96
N SER A 46 22.55 6.21 1.42
CA SER A 46 22.78 6.88 0.13
C SER A 46 23.33 8.30 0.25
N TYR A 47 23.78 8.74 1.43
CA TYR A 47 24.14 10.15 1.68
C TYR A 47 25.16 10.71 0.68
N GLN A 48 26.14 9.90 0.26
CA GLN A 48 27.16 10.32 -0.72
C GLN A 48 26.58 10.67 -2.10
N SER A 49 25.40 10.14 -2.44
CA SER A 49 24.68 10.47 -3.68
C SER A 49 23.95 11.81 -3.62
N PHE A 50 23.75 12.36 -2.41
CA PHE A 50 23.19 13.69 -2.23
C PHE A 50 24.24 14.75 -2.57
N ASN A 51 24.20 15.22 -3.81
CA ASN A 51 25.16 16.18 -4.37
C ASN A 51 24.79 17.66 -4.11
N GLY A 52 23.83 17.93 -3.23
CA GLY A 52 23.42 19.30 -2.86
C GLY A 52 22.72 20.09 -3.97
N LYS A 53 22.27 19.45 -5.06
CA LYS A 53 21.54 20.12 -6.15
C LYS A 53 20.07 20.44 -5.82
N SER A 54 19.59 20.02 -4.65
CA SER A 54 18.26 20.33 -4.15
C SER A 54 18.31 20.54 -2.63
N GLU A 55 17.27 21.13 -2.07
CA GLU A 55 17.06 21.12 -0.63
C GLU A 55 16.99 19.67 -0.10
N PRO A 56 17.49 19.40 1.12
CA PRO A 56 17.42 18.06 1.72
C PRO A 56 16.01 17.49 1.78
N LEU A 57 15.03 18.34 2.11
CA LEU A 57 13.62 17.91 2.17
C LEU A 57 13.11 17.42 0.81
N THR A 58 13.51 18.07 -0.29
CA THR A 58 13.12 17.63 -1.64
C THR A 58 13.67 16.23 -1.95
N TRP A 59 14.91 15.96 -1.54
CA TRP A 59 15.54 14.66 -1.70
C TRP A 59 14.87 13.58 -0.83
N LEU A 60 14.61 13.89 0.44
CA LEU A 60 13.89 12.99 1.36
C LEU A 60 12.46 12.69 0.87
N MET A 61 11.76 13.68 0.31
CA MET A 61 10.45 13.50 -0.31
C MET A 61 10.51 12.58 -1.54
N ALA A 62 11.59 12.62 -2.31
CA ALA A 62 11.78 11.69 -3.43
C ALA A 62 12.02 10.25 -2.95
N ILE A 63 12.78 10.06 -1.87
CA ILE A 63 12.96 8.76 -1.22
C ILE A 63 11.62 8.26 -0.68
N LEU A 64 10.86 9.11 0.02
CA LEU A 64 9.54 8.80 0.57
C LEU A 64 8.58 8.30 -0.52
N LYS A 65 8.48 9.04 -1.63
CA LYS A 65 7.61 8.65 -2.76
C LYS A 65 7.97 7.28 -3.31
N ARG A 66 9.27 6.96 -3.42
CA ARG A 66 9.73 5.65 -3.88
C ARG A 66 9.35 4.55 -2.88
N LYS A 67 9.59 4.78 -1.59
CA LYS A 67 9.23 3.83 -0.52
C LYS A 67 7.73 3.53 -0.46
N VAL A 68 6.90 4.57 -0.56
CA VAL A 68 5.44 4.40 -0.65
C VAL A 68 5.03 3.64 -1.91
N ALA A 69 5.66 3.92 -3.06
CA ALA A 69 5.37 3.20 -4.29
C ALA A 69 5.74 1.71 -4.20
N ASP A 70 6.87 1.40 -3.54
CA ASP A 70 7.30 0.02 -3.32
C ASP A 70 6.37 -0.70 -2.33
N PHE A 71 5.96 -0.06 -1.24
CA PHE A 71 4.92 -0.57 -0.32
C PHE A 71 3.64 -0.99 -1.07
N TYR A 72 3.09 -0.12 -1.91
CA TYR A 72 1.88 -0.45 -2.67
C TYR A 72 2.10 -1.50 -3.75
N ARG A 73 3.29 -1.56 -4.35
CA ARG A 73 3.64 -2.60 -5.30
C ARG A 73 3.60 -3.98 -4.62
N ASP A 74 4.18 -4.08 -3.43
CA ASP A 74 4.22 -5.32 -2.66
C ASP A 74 2.83 -5.69 -2.15
N PHE A 75 2.05 -4.73 -1.65
CA PHE A 75 0.66 -4.96 -1.23
C PHE A 75 -0.20 -5.46 -2.38
N ASN A 76 -0.13 -4.82 -3.56
CA ASN A 76 -0.91 -5.20 -4.72
C ASN A 76 -0.58 -6.61 -5.20
N LYS A 77 0.69 -7.01 -5.13
CA LYS A 77 1.10 -8.38 -5.44
C LYS A 77 0.45 -9.38 -4.49
N THR A 78 0.52 -9.14 -3.18
CA THR A 78 -0.13 -10.00 -2.17
C THR A 78 -1.65 -10.05 -2.35
N LEU A 79 -2.27 -8.91 -2.70
CA LEU A 79 -3.69 -8.84 -3.01
C LEU A 79 -4.04 -9.67 -4.25
N GLU A 80 -3.24 -9.61 -5.31
CA GLU A 80 -3.41 -10.43 -6.51
C GLU A 80 -3.29 -11.92 -6.19
N ASP A 81 -2.26 -12.31 -5.42
CA ASP A 81 -2.09 -13.69 -4.98
C ASP A 81 -3.32 -14.16 -4.17
N CYS A 82 -3.81 -13.36 -3.22
CA CYS A 82 -5.01 -13.67 -2.45
C CYS A 82 -6.30 -13.72 -3.30
N LEU A 83 -6.39 -12.91 -4.36
CA LEU A 83 -7.51 -12.96 -5.30
C LEU A 83 -7.49 -14.24 -6.12
N GLU A 84 -6.31 -14.74 -6.48
CA GLU A 84 -6.18 -15.97 -7.26
C GLU A 84 -6.56 -17.23 -6.46
N GLU A 85 -6.42 -17.21 -5.14
CA GLU A 85 -6.87 -18.26 -4.21
C GLU A 85 -8.41 -18.33 -4.04
N LEU A 86 -9.16 -17.34 -4.53
CA LEU A 86 -10.61 -17.39 -4.48
C LEU A 86 -11.17 -18.48 -5.40
N PRO A 87 -12.23 -19.21 -4.99
CA PRO A 87 -12.97 -20.09 -5.88
C PRO A 87 -13.38 -19.36 -7.16
N VAL A 88 -13.18 -20.01 -8.31
CA VAL A 88 -13.47 -19.43 -9.64
C VAL A 88 -14.87 -18.82 -9.74
N ARG A 89 -15.86 -19.49 -9.15
CA ARG A 89 -17.27 -19.03 -9.10
C ARG A 89 -17.48 -17.75 -8.29
N TRP A 90 -16.51 -17.35 -7.47
CA TRP A 90 -16.54 -16.15 -6.64
C TRP A 90 -15.64 -15.06 -7.21
N LYS A 91 -14.45 -15.44 -7.69
CA LYS A 91 -13.43 -14.54 -8.23
C LYS A 91 -13.95 -13.65 -9.35
N PHE A 92 -14.55 -14.24 -10.39
CA PHE A 92 -14.97 -13.47 -11.57
C PHE A 92 -16.13 -12.50 -11.30
N PRO A 93 -17.23 -12.89 -10.62
CA PRO A 93 -18.27 -11.94 -10.23
C PRO A 93 -17.75 -10.80 -9.33
N MET A 94 -16.80 -11.11 -8.44
CA MET A 94 -16.20 -10.12 -7.54
C MET A 94 -15.32 -9.13 -8.30
N LYS A 95 -14.44 -9.58 -9.21
CA LYS A 95 -13.61 -8.72 -10.05
C LYS A 95 -14.49 -7.79 -10.91
N MET A 96 -15.52 -8.35 -11.55
CA MET A 96 -16.46 -7.57 -12.37
C MET A 96 -17.21 -6.50 -11.55
N TYR A 97 -17.62 -6.82 -10.32
CA TYR A 97 -18.33 -5.85 -9.47
C TYR A 97 -17.40 -4.77 -8.89
N TYR A 98 -16.26 -5.13 -8.33
CA TYR A 98 -15.39 -4.20 -7.60
C TYR A 98 -14.30 -3.54 -8.45
N LEU A 99 -13.71 -4.26 -9.40
CA LEU A 99 -12.56 -3.77 -10.17
C LEU A 99 -13.00 -3.16 -11.51
N GLU A 100 -14.08 -3.65 -12.08
CA GLU A 100 -14.67 -3.11 -13.32
C GLU A 100 -15.89 -2.21 -13.06
N GLU A 101 -16.27 -2.03 -11.79
CA GLU A 101 -17.37 -1.16 -11.34
C GLU A 101 -18.74 -1.47 -12.00
N LYS A 102 -18.97 -2.74 -12.38
CA LYS A 102 -20.22 -3.15 -13.02
C LYS A 102 -21.38 -3.17 -12.03
N LYS A 103 -22.57 -2.82 -12.51
CA LYS A 103 -23.78 -2.89 -11.69
C LYS A 103 -24.10 -4.34 -11.33
N ALA A 104 -24.65 -4.55 -10.14
CA ALA A 104 -25.04 -5.87 -9.67
C ALA A 104 -25.97 -6.62 -10.65
N SER A 105 -26.84 -5.89 -11.37
CA SER A 105 -27.71 -6.46 -12.40
C SER A 105 -26.94 -7.00 -13.61
N GLU A 106 -25.91 -6.29 -14.06
CA GLU A 106 -25.06 -6.71 -15.18
C GLU A 106 -24.26 -7.96 -14.80
N VAL A 107 -23.67 -7.97 -13.61
CA VAL A 107 -22.95 -9.15 -13.08
C VAL A 107 -23.90 -10.34 -12.92
N SER A 108 -25.09 -10.12 -12.38
CA SER A 108 -26.07 -11.19 -12.17
C SER A 108 -26.51 -11.83 -13.49
N GLN A 109 -26.72 -11.00 -14.52
CA GLN A 109 -27.06 -11.44 -15.87
C GLN A 109 -25.91 -12.20 -16.54
N GLU A 110 -24.68 -11.67 -16.47
CA GLU A 110 -23.49 -12.27 -17.09
C GLU A 110 -23.20 -13.69 -16.57
N PHE A 111 -23.35 -13.89 -15.26
CA PHE A 111 -23.05 -15.18 -14.62
C PHE A 111 -24.26 -16.09 -14.43
N ASP A 112 -25.44 -15.72 -14.96
CA ASP A 112 -26.72 -16.43 -14.78
C ASP A 112 -27.03 -16.77 -13.30
N ILE A 113 -26.93 -15.75 -12.44
CA ILE A 113 -27.20 -15.86 -10.99
C ILE A 113 -28.21 -14.82 -10.54
N SER A 114 -28.93 -15.11 -9.46
CA SER A 114 -29.76 -14.09 -8.81
C SER A 114 -28.91 -13.03 -8.11
N THR A 115 -29.42 -11.81 -8.02
CA THR A 115 -28.79 -10.72 -7.25
C THR A 115 -28.53 -11.12 -5.79
N THR A 116 -29.45 -11.89 -5.19
CA THR A 116 -29.26 -12.44 -3.83
C THR A 116 -28.09 -13.41 -3.76
N ASN A 117 -27.87 -14.23 -4.79
CA ASN A 117 -26.71 -15.11 -4.86
C ASN A 117 -25.42 -14.30 -5.03
N LEU A 118 -25.42 -13.27 -5.88
CA LEU A 118 -24.28 -12.36 -6.04
C LEU A 118 -23.85 -11.74 -4.70
N TRP A 119 -24.78 -11.21 -3.90
CA TRP A 119 -24.42 -10.66 -2.59
C TRP A 119 -23.77 -11.67 -1.66
N LYS A 120 -24.23 -12.94 -1.67
CA LYS A 120 -23.60 -14.02 -0.91
C LYS A 120 -22.20 -14.33 -1.41
N ILE A 121 -22.00 -14.31 -2.73
CA ILE A 121 -20.67 -14.47 -3.35
C ILE A 121 -19.73 -13.34 -2.92
N LEU A 122 -20.15 -12.07 -3.05
CA LEU A 122 -19.32 -10.91 -2.67
C LEU A 122 -19.01 -10.91 -1.17
N GLN A 123 -19.95 -11.33 -0.33
CA GLN A 123 -19.71 -11.47 1.11
C GLN A 123 -18.64 -12.53 1.40
N ARG A 124 -18.77 -13.74 0.85
CA ARG A 124 -17.80 -14.83 1.06
C ARG A 124 -16.43 -14.49 0.50
N SER A 125 -16.37 -13.88 -0.68
CA SER A 125 -15.14 -13.41 -1.30
C SER A 125 -14.39 -12.44 -0.39
N ARG A 126 -15.09 -11.45 0.20
CA ARG A 126 -14.48 -10.50 1.13
C ARG A 126 -13.98 -11.14 2.41
N MET A 127 -14.71 -12.12 2.95
CA MET A 127 -14.29 -12.86 4.15
C MET A 127 -13.00 -13.64 3.88
N GLN A 128 -12.93 -14.39 2.79
CA GLN A 128 -11.74 -15.16 2.43
C GLN A 128 -10.55 -14.26 2.06
N LEU A 129 -10.78 -13.17 1.32
CA LEU A 129 -9.72 -12.19 1.03
C LEU A 129 -9.16 -11.58 2.31
N ARG A 130 -10.02 -11.25 3.28
CA ARG A 130 -9.58 -10.77 4.57
C ARG A 130 -8.71 -11.81 5.26
N GLU A 131 -9.17 -13.05 5.40
CA GLU A 131 -8.39 -14.11 6.04
C GLU A 131 -7.01 -14.30 5.37
N CYS A 132 -6.97 -14.28 4.03
CA CYS A 132 -5.71 -14.36 3.29
C CYS A 132 -4.79 -13.17 3.55
N LEU A 133 -5.31 -11.94 3.53
CA LEU A 133 -4.51 -10.72 3.76
C LEU A 133 -4.04 -10.60 5.22
N GLU A 134 -4.86 -11.02 6.18
CA GLU A 134 -4.47 -11.06 7.59
C GLU A 134 -3.25 -11.97 7.79
N PHE A 135 -3.20 -13.12 7.10
CA PHE A 135 -2.07 -14.04 7.18
C PHE A 135 -0.84 -13.59 6.36
N ASN A 136 -1.06 -13.07 5.15
CA ASN A 136 0.03 -12.82 4.20
C ASN A 136 0.55 -11.38 4.18
N TRP A 137 -0.16 -10.42 4.77
CA TRP A 137 0.24 -9.01 4.83
C TRP A 137 0.27 -8.51 6.28
N PHE A 138 -0.88 -8.50 6.97
CA PHE A 138 -0.99 -7.85 8.28
C PHE A 138 -0.32 -8.61 9.43
N ALA A 139 -0.10 -9.93 9.32
CA ALA A 139 0.65 -10.69 10.32
C ALA A 139 2.17 -10.54 10.19
N GLN A 140 2.65 -9.88 9.14
CA GLN A 140 4.09 -9.66 8.88
C GLN A 140 4.52 -8.20 9.16
N SER A 141 3.58 -7.27 9.21
CA SER A 141 3.74 -5.85 9.54
C SER A 141 3.80 -5.62 11.05
#